data_AF-A0A097STH3-F1
#
_entry.id   AF-A0A097STH3-F1
#
_cell.length_a   1.000
_cell.length_b   1.000
_cell.length_c   1.000
_cell.angle_alpha   90.00
_cell.angle_beta   90.00
_cell.angle_gamma   90.00
#
_symmetry.space_group_name_H-M   'P 1'
#
loop_
_entity.id
_entity.type
_entity.pdbx_description
1 polymer ?
#
loop_
_entity_poly.entity_id
_entity_poly.type
_entity_poly.pdbx_seq_one_letter_code
_entity_poly.pdbx_strand_id
1 'polypeptide(L)'
;MSVNYSVTKASEKELKNEFFKYYKHVFKSWNLLADVLEEKNIIELKDLEKFFELEEKSNKFKAYILDQCIWNISRNQPLATHLRFLIAIIYSINDLERMADYVIGSARYLYSFKVETKAANNLLVKAMRSSILTVDKLVKLLKNRMNIKKNYIRAYHNTVKLRTTYREEYNNLLKSLSNMMFKQDTVQDVTDIMTGFAMIMKYTERNVDHAVNIVENFIYIRNADFFFDKKSKQEIPNLGSGICNAMIEVNKVKGKKKDK
;
A
#
# COMPACT_ATOMS: atom_id res chain seq x y z
N MET A 1 -18.22 34.16 3.00
CA MET A 1 -17.61 32.91 3.53
C MET A 1 -18.16 31.61 2.91
N SER A 2 -19.30 31.61 2.19
CA SER A 2 -19.91 30.42 1.57
C SER A 2 -19.25 29.96 0.26
N VAL A 3 -18.71 30.88 -0.54
CA VAL A 3 -18.12 30.60 -1.87
C VAL A 3 -16.87 29.71 -1.79
N ASN A 4 -16.09 29.80 -0.71
CA ASN A 4 -14.83 29.06 -0.58
C ASN A 4 -15.05 27.57 -0.22
N TYR A 5 -16.15 27.24 0.47
CA TYR A 5 -16.43 25.88 0.93
C TYR A 5 -16.92 24.94 -0.20
N SER A 6 -17.77 25.44 -1.10
CA SER A 6 -18.24 24.67 -2.26
C SER A 6 -17.10 24.37 -3.24
N VAL A 7 -16.24 25.35 -3.51
CA VAL A 7 -15.04 25.22 -4.34
C VAL A 7 -14.07 24.20 -3.73
N THR A 8 -13.80 24.29 -2.43
CA THR A 8 -12.95 23.32 -1.70
C THR A 8 -13.51 21.90 -1.76
N LYS A 9 -14.82 21.72 -1.60
CA LYS A 9 -15.44 20.39 -1.65
C LYS A 9 -15.42 19.80 -3.07
N ALA A 10 -15.53 20.64 -4.10
CA ALA A 10 -15.42 20.24 -5.49
C ALA A 10 -13.98 19.78 -5.81
N SER A 11 -12.97 20.55 -5.40
CA SER A 11 -11.56 20.17 -5.63
C SER A 11 -11.16 18.90 -4.87
N GLU A 12 -11.66 18.69 -3.65
CA GLU A 12 -11.48 17.41 -2.94
C GLU A 12 -12.05 16.23 -3.72
N LYS A 13 -13.24 16.40 -4.30
CA LYS A 13 -13.91 15.33 -5.04
C LYS A 13 -13.14 15.01 -6.32
N GLU A 14 -12.67 16.03 -7.02
CA GLU A 14 -11.86 15.89 -8.22
C GLU A 14 -10.54 15.17 -7.92
N LEU A 15 -9.78 15.63 -6.93
CA LEU A 15 -8.52 14.99 -6.52
C LEU A 15 -8.72 13.54 -6.07
N LYS A 16 -9.83 13.23 -5.36
CA LYS A 16 -10.18 11.84 -5.02
C LYS A 16 -10.42 11.00 -6.27
N ASN A 17 -11.14 11.53 -7.25
CA ASN A 17 -11.40 10.82 -8.49
C ASN A 17 -10.11 10.55 -9.25
N GLU A 18 -9.22 11.53 -9.37
CA GLU A 18 -7.91 11.39 -10.02
C GLU A 18 -7.01 10.40 -9.28
N PHE A 19 -6.96 10.48 -7.95
CA PHE A 19 -6.27 9.49 -7.12
C PHE A 19 -6.78 8.06 -7.38
N PHE A 20 -8.10 7.84 -7.42
CA PHE A 20 -8.65 6.52 -7.70
C PHE A 20 -8.49 6.08 -9.16
N LYS A 21 -8.41 7.01 -10.12
CA LYS A 21 -8.02 6.70 -11.51
C LYS A 21 -6.58 6.21 -11.55
N TYR A 22 -5.67 6.89 -10.85
CA TYR A 22 -4.27 6.48 -10.76
C TYR A 22 -4.13 5.12 -10.07
N TYR A 23 -4.80 4.90 -8.94
CA TYR A 23 -4.85 3.58 -8.30
C TYR A 23 -5.35 2.49 -9.25
N LYS A 24 -6.43 2.74 -10.01
CA LYS A 24 -6.94 1.77 -11.00
C LYS A 24 -5.92 1.47 -12.08
N HIS A 25 -5.11 2.45 -12.50
CA HIS A 25 -4.01 2.24 -13.45
C HIS A 25 -2.98 1.27 -12.86
N VAL A 26 -2.46 1.55 -11.65
CA VAL A 26 -1.49 0.67 -10.97
C VAL A 26 -2.05 -0.74 -10.72
N PHE A 27 -3.31 -0.82 -10.29
CA PHE A 27 -4.01 -2.09 -10.09
C PHE A 27 -4.10 -2.92 -11.38
N LYS A 28 -4.39 -2.27 -12.52
CA LYS A 28 -4.40 -2.93 -13.83
C LYS A 28 -3.01 -3.39 -14.25
N SER A 29 -1.97 -2.60 -14.00
CA SER A 29 -0.58 -2.97 -14.31
C SER A 29 -0.16 -4.24 -13.57
N TRP A 30 -0.50 -4.36 -12.27
CA TRP A 30 -0.24 -5.58 -11.51
C TRP A 30 -1.02 -6.80 -12.02
N ASN A 31 -2.29 -6.62 -12.37
CA ASN A 31 -3.07 -7.73 -12.95
C ASN A 31 -2.50 -8.17 -14.28
N LEU A 32 -2.16 -7.23 -15.17
CA LEU A 32 -1.54 -7.56 -16.45
C LEU A 32 -0.25 -8.36 -16.28
N LEU A 33 0.60 -7.99 -15.30
CA LEU A 33 1.82 -8.74 -15.00
C LEU A 33 1.51 -10.19 -14.57
N ALA A 34 0.54 -10.36 -13.68
CA ALA A 34 0.12 -11.69 -13.24
C ALA A 34 -0.50 -12.51 -14.38
N ASP A 35 -1.35 -11.88 -15.21
CA ASP A 35 -2.02 -12.51 -16.36
C ASP A 35 -0.99 -12.97 -17.40
N VAL A 36 -0.04 -12.11 -17.79
CA VAL A 36 1.03 -12.44 -18.74
C VAL A 36 1.88 -13.60 -18.23
N LEU A 37 2.26 -13.59 -16.96
CA LEU A 37 3.06 -14.67 -16.38
C LEU A 37 2.28 -15.98 -16.29
N GLU A 38 0.98 -15.93 -15.99
CA GLU A 38 0.10 -17.10 -15.90
C GLU A 38 -0.15 -17.73 -17.28
N GLU A 39 -0.35 -16.92 -18.32
CA GLU A 39 -0.63 -17.39 -19.69
C GLU A 39 0.63 -17.87 -20.41
N LYS A 40 1.70 -17.06 -20.38
CA LYS A 40 2.88 -17.28 -21.22
C LYS A 40 4.05 -17.95 -20.49
N ASN A 41 4.09 -17.95 -19.15
CA ASN A 41 5.24 -18.33 -18.32
C ASN A 41 6.52 -17.51 -18.52
N ILE A 42 6.63 -16.74 -19.59
CA ILE A 42 7.77 -15.87 -19.90
C ILE A 42 7.27 -14.48 -20.25
N ILE A 43 8.12 -13.47 -20.01
CA ILE A 43 7.90 -12.13 -20.52
C ILE A 43 8.75 -11.93 -21.77
N GLU A 44 8.10 -11.52 -22.85
CA GLU A 44 8.73 -11.21 -24.12
C GLU A 44 9.01 -9.71 -24.24
N LEU A 45 9.87 -9.31 -25.18
CA LEU A 45 10.23 -7.90 -25.40
C LEU A 45 8.98 -7.02 -25.64
N LYS A 46 8.02 -7.53 -26.42
CA LYS A 46 6.75 -6.84 -26.70
C LYS A 46 5.90 -6.62 -25.45
N ASP A 47 5.98 -7.49 -24.46
CA ASP A 47 5.27 -7.31 -23.19
C ASP A 47 6.01 -6.30 -22.30
N LEU A 48 7.35 -6.32 -22.33
CA LEU A 48 8.16 -5.35 -21.61
C LEU A 48 7.93 -3.91 -22.11
N GLU A 49 7.82 -3.70 -23.42
CA GLU A 49 7.46 -2.40 -24.03
C GLU A 49 6.14 -1.85 -23.46
N LYS A 50 5.11 -2.70 -23.33
CA LYS A 50 3.84 -2.30 -22.71
C LYS A 50 4.02 -1.87 -21.26
N PHE A 51 4.87 -2.55 -20.49
CA PHE A 51 5.11 -2.16 -19.10
C PHE A 51 5.83 -0.81 -19.00
N PHE A 52 6.73 -0.48 -19.94
CA PHE A 52 7.33 0.86 -20.01
C PHE A 52 6.29 1.94 -20.31
N GLU A 53 5.35 1.69 -21.24
CA GLU A 53 4.24 2.62 -21.48
C GLU A 53 3.36 2.83 -20.23
N LEU A 54 3.12 1.75 -19.47
CA LEU A 54 2.38 1.82 -18.21
C LEU A 54 3.13 2.62 -17.14
N GLU A 55 4.46 2.49 -17.05
CA GLU A 55 5.33 3.27 -16.16
C GLU A 55 5.29 4.76 -16.53
N GLU A 56 5.45 5.10 -17.82
CA GLU A 56 5.39 6.49 -18.28
C GLU A 56 4.03 7.13 -17.95
N LYS A 57 2.94 6.39 -18.16
CA LYS A 57 1.60 6.82 -17.78
C LYS A 57 1.44 6.99 -16.26
N SER A 58 2.09 6.14 -15.48
CA SER A 58 2.15 6.25 -14.00
C SER A 58 2.81 7.57 -13.58
N ASN A 59 3.94 7.91 -14.21
CA ASN A 59 4.67 9.15 -13.96
C ASN A 59 3.83 10.39 -14.31
N LYS A 60 3.11 10.35 -15.44
CA LYS A 60 2.17 11.42 -15.83
C LYS A 60 1.05 11.60 -14.81
N PHE A 61 0.46 10.51 -14.29
CA PHE A 61 -0.55 10.61 -13.23
C PHE A 61 0.00 11.26 -11.96
N LYS A 62 1.19 10.84 -11.51
CA LYS A 62 1.85 11.40 -10.32
C LYS A 62 2.08 12.91 -10.49
N ALA A 63 2.70 13.32 -11.60
CA ALA A 63 2.98 14.72 -11.89
C ALA A 63 1.69 15.55 -11.93
N TYR A 64 0.67 15.08 -12.66
CA TYR A 64 -0.61 15.76 -12.78
C TYR A 64 -1.28 15.96 -11.41
N ILE A 65 -1.40 14.91 -10.59
CA ILE A 65 -2.05 15.02 -9.28
C ILE A 65 -1.25 15.94 -8.35
N LEU A 66 0.08 15.87 -8.39
CA LEU A 66 0.95 16.74 -7.60
C LEU A 66 0.74 18.22 -7.96
N ASP A 67 0.71 18.55 -9.25
CA ASP A 67 0.44 19.91 -9.74
C ASP A 67 -0.93 20.41 -9.28
N GLN A 68 -1.96 19.56 -9.36
CA GLN A 68 -3.29 19.91 -8.85
C GLN A 68 -3.26 20.19 -7.34
N CYS A 69 -2.51 19.42 -6.56
CA CYS A 69 -2.34 19.68 -5.13
C CYS A 69 -1.62 21.02 -4.87
N ILE A 70 -0.51 21.30 -5.56
CA ILE A 70 0.25 22.56 -5.43
C ILE A 70 -0.62 23.76 -5.81
N TRP A 71 -1.37 23.64 -6.90
CA TRP A 71 -2.28 24.69 -7.36
C TRP A 71 -3.40 24.95 -6.34
N ASN A 72 -3.97 23.90 -5.75
CA ASN A 72 -4.98 24.05 -4.69
C ASN A 72 -4.41 24.72 -3.43
N ILE A 73 -3.17 24.41 -3.04
CA ILE A 73 -2.50 25.03 -1.90
C ILE A 73 -2.26 26.53 -2.16
N SER A 74 -1.67 26.85 -3.31
CA SER A 74 -1.28 28.22 -3.68
C SER A 74 -2.49 29.13 -3.90
N ARG A 75 -3.53 28.65 -4.61
CA ARG A 75 -4.70 29.46 -4.97
C ARG A 75 -5.66 29.68 -3.80
N ASN A 76 -5.95 28.63 -3.02
CA ASN A 76 -7.10 28.63 -2.11
C ASN A 76 -6.75 28.85 -0.64
N GLN A 77 -5.46 28.88 -0.28
CA GLN A 77 -4.97 28.98 1.12
C GLN A 77 -5.77 28.06 2.06
N PRO A 78 -5.66 26.72 1.85
CA PRO A 78 -6.56 25.76 2.43
C PRO A 78 -6.51 25.76 3.96
N LEU A 79 -7.67 25.69 4.61
CA LEU A 79 -7.76 25.48 6.05
C LEU A 79 -7.07 24.17 6.46
N ALA A 80 -6.64 24.08 7.73
CA ALA A 80 -5.83 22.96 8.23
C ALA A 80 -6.40 21.56 7.94
N THR A 81 -7.73 21.38 7.93
CA THR A 81 -8.34 20.09 7.56
C THR A 81 -8.15 19.75 6.09
N HIS A 82 -8.35 20.72 5.19
CA HIS A 82 -8.19 20.51 3.75
C HIS A 82 -6.71 20.43 3.36
N LEU A 83 -5.84 21.21 4.00
CA LEU A 83 -4.39 21.10 3.82
C LEU A 83 -3.87 19.70 4.19
N ARG A 84 -4.32 19.14 5.32
CA ARG A 84 -4.00 17.74 5.68
C ARG A 84 -4.50 16.75 4.62
N PHE A 85 -5.69 16.99 4.05
CA PHE A 85 -6.19 16.18 2.95
C PHE A 85 -5.25 16.18 1.74
N LEU A 86 -4.81 17.36 1.31
CA LEU A 86 -3.87 17.51 0.19
C LEU A 86 -2.52 16.84 0.49
N ILE A 87 -1.99 17.00 1.69
CA ILE A 87 -0.72 16.37 2.11
C ILE A 87 -0.81 14.84 2.04
N ALA A 88 -1.91 14.24 2.48
CA ALA A 88 -2.03 12.79 2.40
C ALA A 88 -2.21 12.28 0.97
N ILE A 89 -2.85 13.06 0.08
CA ILE A 89 -2.87 12.75 -1.35
C ILE A 89 -1.44 12.74 -1.88
N ILE A 90 -0.64 13.78 -1.57
CA ILE A 90 0.77 13.87 -1.98
C ILE A 90 1.59 12.66 -1.50
N TYR A 91 1.45 12.24 -0.23
CA TYR A 91 2.14 11.04 0.25
C TYR A 91 1.62 9.77 -0.43
N SER A 92 0.31 9.66 -0.62
CA SER A 92 -0.30 8.47 -1.22
C SER A 92 0.00 8.31 -2.71
N ILE A 93 0.20 9.38 -3.48
CA ILE A 93 0.63 9.27 -4.88
C ILE A 93 2.08 8.81 -5.01
N ASN A 94 2.94 9.10 -4.03
CA ASN A 94 4.29 8.54 -3.97
C ASN A 94 4.22 7.04 -3.67
N ASP A 95 3.38 6.61 -2.72
CA ASP A 95 3.14 5.19 -2.47
C ASP A 95 2.62 4.46 -3.73
N LEU A 96 1.68 5.08 -4.49
CA LEU A 96 1.19 4.51 -5.75
C LEU A 96 2.27 4.39 -6.83
N GLU A 97 3.18 5.36 -6.92
CA GLU A 97 4.30 5.27 -7.86
C GLU A 97 5.28 4.16 -7.46
N ARG A 98 5.61 4.00 -6.17
CA ARG A 98 6.38 2.84 -5.71
C ARG A 98 5.74 1.52 -6.09
N MET A 99 4.42 1.41 -5.93
CA MET A 99 3.66 0.23 -6.34
C MET A 99 3.74 -0.03 -7.84
N ALA A 100 3.81 1.02 -8.67
CA ALA A 100 3.98 0.91 -10.12
C ALA A 100 5.43 0.53 -10.52
N ASP A 101 6.43 1.13 -9.87
CA ASP A 101 7.86 0.83 -10.06
C ASP A 101 8.15 -0.66 -9.83
N TYR A 102 7.48 -1.26 -8.85
CA TYR A 102 7.59 -2.69 -8.57
C TYR A 102 7.02 -3.59 -9.67
N VAL A 103 6.03 -3.11 -10.44
CA VAL A 103 5.51 -3.85 -11.60
C VAL A 103 6.58 -3.93 -12.68
N ILE A 104 7.12 -2.78 -13.09
CA ILE A 104 8.16 -2.76 -14.13
C ILE A 104 9.46 -3.42 -13.65
N GLY A 105 9.81 -3.26 -12.37
CA GLY A 105 10.91 -4.00 -11.74
C GLY A 105 10.73 -5.50 -11.91
N SER A 106 9.57 -6.02 -11.53
CA SER A 106 9.23 -7.44 -11.70
C SER A 106 9.26 -7.87 -13.16
N ALA A 107 8.72 -7.06 -14.08
CA ALA A 107 8.69 -7.36 -15.50
C ALA A 107 10.11 -7.46 -16.09
N ARG A 108 11.00 -6.52 -15.74
CA ARG A 108 12.41 -6.55 -16.14
C ARG A 108 13.12 -7.80 -15.62
N TYR A 109 12.92 -8.15 -14.35
CA TYR A 109 13.49 -9.36 -13.78
C TYR A 109 13.01 -10.61 -14.53
N LEU A 110 11.70 -10.76 -14.75
CA LEU A 110 11.14 -11.90 -15.46
C LEU A 110 11.62 -12.00 -16.92
N TYR A 111 11.83 -10.87 -17.58
CA TYR A 111 12.41 -10.82 -18.93
C TYR A 111 13.89 -11.26 -18.95
N SER A 112 14.72 -10.74 -18.03
CA SER A 112 16.15 -11.02 -17.99
C SER A 112 16.49 -12.46 -17.64
N PHE A 113 15.74 -13.08 -16.72
CA PHE A 113 16.05 -14.40 -16.18
C PHE A 113 15.30 -15.56 -16.86
N LYS A 114 14.38 -15.26 -17.80
CA LYS A 114 13.59 -16.23 -18.59
C LYS A 114 13.26 -17.51 -17.82
N VAL A 115 12.39 -17.37 -16.83
CA VAL A 115 12.10 -18.45 -15.90
C VAL A 115 11.37 -19.60 -16.61
N GLU A 116 12.04 -20.73 -16.79
CA GLU A 116 11.48 -21.88 -17.51
C GLU A 116 10.65 -22.85 -16.62
N THR A 117 10.68 -22.70 -15.30
CA THR A 117 9.93 -23.59 -14.40
C THR A 117 8.52 -23.08 -14.13
N LYS A 118 7.53 -23.68 -14.83
CA LYS A 118 6.09 -23.43 -14.62
C LYS A 118 5.66 -23.48 -13.14
N ALA A 119 6.26 -24.38 -12.35
CA ALA A 119 5.96 -24.51 -10.93
C ALA A 119 6.37 -23.26 -10.11
N ALA A 120 7.51 -22.67 -10.43
CA ALA A 120 8.00 -21.48 -9.74
C ALA A 120 7.20 -20.24 -10.19
N ASN A 121 6.90 -20.12 -11.48
CA ASN A 121 6.01 -19.06 -11.99
C ASN A 121 4.62 -19.11 -11.33
N ASN A 122 4.05 -20.30 -11.13
CA ASN A 122 2.79 -20.45 -10.41
C ASN A 122 2.84 -19.92 -8.96
N LEU A 123 3.99 -20.03 -8.27
CA LEU A 123 4.16 -19.46 -6.93
C LEU A 123 4.21 -17.92 -6.99
N LEU A 124 4.91 -17.35 -7.97
CA LEU A 124 4.94 -15.90 -8.18
C LEU A 124 3.56 -15.35 -8.51
N VAL A 125 2.83 -15.99 -9.43
CA VAL A 125 1.45 -15.61 -9.77
C VAL A 125 0.57 -15.66 -8.52
N LYS A 126 0.65 -16.70 -7.70
CA LYS A 126 -0.09 -16.78 -6.43
C LYS A 126 0.26 -15.62 -5.49
N ALA A 127 1.54 -15.28 -5.34
CA ALA A 127 1.97 -14.15 -4.53
C ALA A 127 1.44 -12.80 -5.06
N MET A 128 1.54 -12.57 -6.38
CA MET A 128 1.01 -11.39 -7.04
C MET A 128 -0.50 -11.28 -6.83
N ARG A 129 -1.27 -12.35 -7.06
CA ARG A 129 -2.73 -12.37 -6.89
C ARG A 129 -3.16 -12.13 -5.44
N SER A 130 -2.49 -12.74 -4.46
CA SER A 130 -2.76 -12.49 -3.04
C SER A 130 -2.48 -11.03 -2.67
N SER A 131 -1.38 -10.47 -3.16
CA SER A 131 -1.02 -9.05 -2.98
C SER A 131 -2.09 -8.13 -3.59
N ILE A 132 -2.46 -8.34 -4.85
CA ILE A 132 -3.51 -7.59 -5.58
C ILE A 132 -4.84 -7.61 -4.82
N LEU A 133 -5.28 -8.79 -4.38
CA LEU A 133 -6.53 -8.95 -3.64
C LEU A 133 -6.50 -8.21 -2.30
N THR A 134 -5.38 -8.28 -1.59
CA THR A 134 -5.19 -7.59 -0.31
C THR A 134 -5.20 -6.07 -0.50
N VAL A 135 -4.50 -5.57 -1.51
CA VAL A 135 -4.50 -4.14 -1.88
C VAL A 135 -5.91 -3.66 -2.23
N ASP A 136 -6.69 -4.41 -3.02
CA ASP A 136 -8.07 -4.04 -3.35
C ASP A 136 -8.97 -3.98 -2.09
N LYS A 137 -8.85 -4.96 -1.18
CA LYS A 137 -9.55 -4.94 0.11
C LYS A 137 -9.17 -3.69 0.92
N LEU A 138 -7.88 -3.35 0.99
CA LEU A 138 -7.38 -2.16 1.70
C LEU A 138 -7.93 -0.86 1.09
N VAL A 139 -7.88 -0.70 -0.22
CA VAL A 139 -8.37 0.51 -0.90
C VAL A 139 -9.89 0.62 -0.85
N LYS A 140 -10.63 -0.50 -0.83
CA LYS A 140 -12.08 -0.49 -0.56
C LYS A 140 -12.44 0.05 0.82
N LEU A 141 -11.57 -0.11 1.83
CA LEU A 141 -11.77 0.52 3.14
C LEU A 141 -11.80 2.05 3.02
N LEU A 142 -11.01 2.64 2.11
CA LEU A 142 -11.00 4.08 1.87
C LEU A 142 -12.27 4.56 1.19
N LYS A 143 -12.71 3.88 0.13
CA LYS A 143 -13.95 4.23 -0.61
C LYS A 143 -15.17 4.20 0.28
N ASN A 144 -15.31 3.15 1.10
CA ASN A 144 -16.51 2.94 1.91
C ASN A 144 -16.53 3.78 3.21
N ARG A 145 -15.38 4.34 3.64
CA ARG A 145 -15.27 4.98 4.97
C ARG A 145 -14.74 6.41 4.99
N MET A 146 -14.43 7.02 3.83
CA MET A 146 -14.13 8.45 3.75
C MET A 146 -15.26 9.37 4.29
N ASN A 147 -16.45 8.83 4.54
CA ASN A 147 -17.63 9.55 5.04
C ASN A 147 -17.92 9.42 6.54
N ILE A 148 -17.23 8.58 7.33
CA ILE A 148 -17.69 8.27 8.71
C ILE A 148 -16.68 8.76 9.76
N LYS A 149 -16.96 9.92 10.36
CA LYS A 149 -16.24 10.48 11.54
C LYS A 149 -16.08 9.50 12.72
N LYS A 150 -16.89 8.44 12.80
CA LYS A 150 -16.99 7.54 13.97
C LYS A 150 -16.25 6.20 13.86
N ASN A 151 -15.44 5.89 12.82
CA ASN A 151 -14.93 4.52 12.68
C ASN A 151 -13.49 4.35 12.13
N TYR A 152 -12.59 5.29 12.44
CA TYR A 152 -11.18 5.20 12.06
C TYR A 152 -10.43 4.08 12.79
N ILE A 153 -10.73 3.84 14.07
CA ILE A 153 -10.17 2.75 14.87
C ILE A 153 -10.46 1.39 14.21
N ARG A 154 -11.72 1.16 13.82
CA ARG A 154 -12.12 -0.07 13.11
C ARG A 154 -11.47 -0.19 11.74
N ALA A 155 -11.31 0.93 11.02
CA ALA A 155 -10.60 0.91 9.73
C ALA A 155 -9.14 0.49 9.93
N TYR A 156 -8.45 1.05 10.93
CA TYR A 156 -7.09 0.66 11.28
C TYR A 156 -6.98 -0.81 11.71
N HIS A 157 -7.86 -1.30 12.60
CA HIS A 157 -7.85 -2.72 12.99
C HIS A 157 -8.09 -3.66 11.80
N ASN A 158 -8.98 -3.29 10.87
CA ASN A 158 -9.18 -4.05 9.64
C ASN A 158 -7.92 -4.05 8.76
N THR A 159 -7.24 -2.91 8.63
CA THR A 159 -5.97 -2.80 7.91
C THR A 159 -4.90 -3.69 8.53
N VAL A 160 -4.74 -3.65 9.86
CA VAL A 160 -3.79 -4.51 10.57
C VAL A 160 -4.12 -5.98 10.35
N LYS A 161 -5.39 -6.37 10.47
CA LYS A 161 -5.84 -7.75 10.22
C LYS A 161 -5.49 -8.21 8.81
N LEU A 162 -5.83 -7.42 7.79
CA LEU A 162 -5.52 -7.74 6.39
C LEU A 162 -4.02 -7.91 6.15
N ARG A 163 -3.18 -7.03 6.73
CA ARG A 163 -1.73 -7.14 6.64
C ARG A 163 -1.21 -8.41 7.31
N THR A 164 -1.71 -8.75 8.50
CA THR A 164 -1.29 -9.96 9.22
C THR A 164 -1.64 -11.22 8.43
N THR A 165 -2.89 -11.33 7.94
CA THR A 165 -3.32 -12.46 7.11
C THR A 165 -2.46 -12.59 5.84
N TYR A 166 -2.18 -11.48 5.16
CA TYR A 166 -1.29 -11.51 4.00
C TYR A 166 0.13 -11.99 4.34
N ARG A 167 0.71 -11.53 5.47
CA ARG A 167 2.05 -11.97 5.90
C ARG A 167 2.12 -13.46 6.19
N GLU A 168 1.07 -14.04 6.78
CA GLU A 168 0.97 -15.48 7.01
C GLU A 168 0.98 -16.26 5.68
N GLU A 169 0.15 -15.84 4.71
CA GLU A 169 0.11 -16.41 3.36
C GLU A 169 1.47 -16.27 2.64
N TYR A 170 2.05 -15.07 2.68
CA TYR A 170 3.34 -14.76 2.08
C TYR A 170 4.47 -15.64 2.63
N ASN A 171 4.53 -15.82 3.96
CA ASN A 171 5.52 -16.69 4.60
C ASN A 171 5.36 -18.16 4.17
N ASN A 172 4.13 -18.63 3.98
CA ASN A 172 3.88 -19.99 3.48
C ASN A 172 4.32 -20.16 2.01
N LEU A 173 4.12 -19.13 1.18
CA LEU A 173 4.63 -19.10 -0.19
C LEU A 173 6.17 -19.08 -0.24
N LEU A 174 6.83 -18.29 0.61
CA LEU A 174 8.29 -18.30 0.73
C LEU A 174 8.83 -19.66 1.16
N LYS A 175 8.20 -20.34 2.13
CA LYS A 175 8.57 -21.71 2.52
C LYS A 175 8.41 -22.69 1.36
N SER A 176 7.33 -22.56 0.59
CA SER A 176 7.06 -23.42 -0.58
C SER A 176 8.11 -23.21 -1.68
N LEU A 177 8.49 -21.96 -1.93
CA LEU A 177 9.56 -21.61 -2.86
C LEU A 177 10.91 -22.19 -2.39
N SER A 178 11.25 -21.99 -1.12
CA SER A 178 12.47 -22.53 -0.51
C SER A 178 12.55 -24.06 -0.64
N ASN A 179 11.48 -24.77 -0.31
CA ASN A 179 11.41 -26.24 -0.44
C ASN A 179 11.51 -26.74 -1.88
N MET A 180 11.01 -25.97 -2.86
CA MET A 180 11.13 -26.30 -4.28
C MET A 180 12.58 -26.19 -4.75
N MET A 181 13.30 -25.18 -4.26
CA MET A 181 14.68 -24.91 -4.64
C MET A 181 15.69 -25.87 -3.98
N PHE A 182 15.46 -26.30 -2.72
CA PHE A 182 16.31 -27.29 -2.05
C PHE A 182 16.30 -28.68 -2.70
N LYS A 183 15.39 -28.95 -3.65
CA LYS A 183 15.30 -30.21 -4.38
C LYS A 183 16.05 -30.21 -5.73
N GLN A 184 16.68 -29.10 -6.12
CA GLN A 184 17.47 -29.01 -7.35
C GLN A 184 18.96 -29.21 -7.06
N ASP A 185 19.60 -30.14 -7.77
CA ASP A 185 20.96 -30.65 -7.49
C ASP A 185 22.10 -29.78 -8.06
N THR A 186 21.81 -28.68 -8.76
CA THR A 186 22.82 -27.85 -9.46
C THR A 186 22.91 -26.42 -8.90
N VAL A 187 24.06 -26.08 -8.31
CA VAL A 187 24.24 -24.91 -7.41
C VAL A 187 24.29 -23.55 -8.13
N GLN A 188 24.78 -23.50 -9.38
CA GLN A 188 25.13 -22.24 -10.05
C GLN A 188 23.93 -21.54 -10.74
N ASP A 189 23.04 -22.29 -11.41
CA ASP A 189 21.82 -21.74 -12.02
C ASP A 189 20.76 -21.36 -10.97
N VAL A 190 20.84 -22.00 -9.80
CA VAL A 190 19.92 -21.78 -8.69
C VAL A 190 20.10 -20.40 -8.05
N THR A 191 21.33 -19.87 -7.93
CA THR A 191 21.58 -18.60 -7.21
C THR A 191 21.00 -17.35 -7.88
N ASP A 192 21.09 -17.23 -9.20
CA ASP A 192 20.59 -16.04 -9.92
C ASP A 192 19.06 -16.06 -10.03
N ILE A 193 18.50 -17.23 -10.30
CA ILE A 193 17.05 -17.48 -10.28
C ILE A 193 16.49 -17.21 -8.88
N MET A 194 17.16 -17.68 -7.81
CA MET A 194 16.77 -17.41 -6.43
C MET A 194 16.71 -15.92 -6.12
N THR A 195 17.71 -15.16 -6.56
CA THR A 195 17.81 -13.73 -6.26
C THR A 195 16.69 -12.95 -6.96
N GLY A 196 16.43 -13.25 -8.23
CA GLY A 196 15.32 -12.65 -9.00
C GLY A 196 13.94 -12.97 -8.41
N PHE A 197 13.71 -14.24 -8.04
CA PHE A 197 12.47 -14.67 -7.39
C PHE A 197 12.24 -14.00 -6.04
N ALA A 198 13.26 -13.96 -5.20
CA ALA A 198 13.19 -13.31 -3.90
C ALA A 198 12.89 -11.82 -4.04
N MET A 199 13.44 -11.15 -5.07
CA MET A 199 13.13 -9.76 -5.37
C MET A 199 11.67 -9.57 -5.76
N ILE A 200 11.12 -10.40 -6.66
CA ILE A 200 9.71 -10.31 -7.06
C ILE A 200 8.78 -10.60 -5.88
N MET A 201 9.08 -11.62 -5.06
CA MET A 201 8.34 -11.89 -3.83
C MET A 201 8.36 -10.67 -2.90
N LYS A 202 9.52 -10.07 -2.67
CA LYS A 202 9.65 -8.84 -1.87
C LYS A 202 8.85 -7.67 -2.48
N TYR A 203 8.78 -7.56 -3.80
CA TYR A 203 7.96 -6.56 -4.47
C TYR A 203 6.46 -6.77 -4.21
N THR A 204 5.97 -8.01 -4.20
CA THR A 204 4.58 -8.30 -3.83
C THR A 204 4.27 -7.93 -2.37
N GLU A 205 5.21 -8.14 -1.45
CA GLU A 205 5.08 -7.69 -0.06
C GLU A 205 5.06 -6.16 0.04
N ARG A 206 6.00 -5.50 -0.62
CA ARG A 206 6.09 -4.04 -0.63
C ARG A 206 4.83 -3.38 -1.20
N ASN A 207 4.22 -3.99 -2.23
CA ASN A 207 2.95 -3.54 -2.77
C ASN A 207 1.83 -3.47 -1.71
N VAL A 208 1.75 -4.47 -0.81
CA VAL A 208 0.80 -4.47 0.31
C VAL A 208 1.19 -3.43 1.36
N ASP A 209 2.47 -3.30 1.70
CA ASP A 209 2.94 -2.31 2.67
C ASP A 209 2.63 -0.88 2.22
N HIS A 210 2.84 -0.55 0.94
CA HIS A 210 2.46 0.77 0.40
C HIS A 210 0.95 0.99 0.41
N ALA A 211 0.14 -0.03 0.13
CA ALA A 211 -1.31 0.09 0.28
C ALA A 211 -1.73 0.33 1.74
N VAL A 212 -1.04 -0.28 2.71
CA VAL A 212 -1.23 0.01 4.14
C VAL A 212 -0.86 1.47 4.43
N ASN A 213 0.29 1.96 3.96
CA ASN A 213 0.69 3.37 4.11
C ASN A 213 -0.37 4.33 3.58
N ILE A 214 -0.91 4.07 2.38
CA ILE A 214 -2.01 4.86 1.81
C ILE A 214 -3.22 4.87 2.76
N VAL A 215 -3.62 3.71 3.28
CA VAL A 215 -4.76 3.66 4.21
C VAL A 215 -4.48 4.45 5.48
N GLU A 216 -3.28 4.32 6.03
CA GLU A 216 -2.86 5.04 7.22
C GLU A 216 -2.83 6.57 6.96
N ASN A 217 -2.24 7.03 5.84
CA ASN A 217 -2.23 8.44 5.41
C ASN A 217 -3.62 9.07 5.49
N PHE A 218 -4.66 8.39 5.00
CA PHE A 218 -6.04 8.87 5.07
C PHE A 218 -6.70 8.78 6.44
N ILE A 219 -6.29 7.83 7.29
CA ILE A 219 -6.74 7.75 8.68
C ILE A 219 -6.17 8.92 9.48
N TYR A 220 -4.88 9.23 9.32
CA TYR A 220 -4.17 10.27 10.08
C TYR A 220 -4.75 11.67 9.88
N ILE A 221 -5.21 12.01 8.67
CA ILE A 221 -5.81 13.33 8.37
C ILE A 221 -6.96 13.68 9.33
N ARG A 222 -7.70 12.67 9.78
CA ARG A 222 -8.91 12.85 10.60
C ARG A 222 -8.63 12.84 12.10
N ASN A 223 -7.47 12.35 12.54
CA ASN A 223 -7.08 12.35 13.95
C ASN A 223 -5.55 12.53 14.09
N ALA A 224 -5.12 13.77 14.36
CA ALA A 224 -3.70 14.10 14.53
C ALA A 224 -3.06 13.38 15.73
N ASP A 225 -3.84 13.08 16.77
CA ASP A 225 -3.36 12.42 17.99
C ASP A 225 -3.04 10.94 17.79
N PHE A 226 -3.52 10.35 16.68
CA PHE A 226 -3.29 8.93 16.39
C PHE A 226 -1.81 8.58 16.18
N PHE A 227 -0.95 9.54 15.79
CA PHE A 227 0.51 9.33 15.74
C PHE A 227 1.11 8.99 17.10
N PHE A 228 0.60 9.60 18.17
CA PHE A 228 1.08 9.36 19.54
C PHE A 228 0.49 8.04 20.09
N ASP A 229 -0.75 7.72 19.74
CA ASP A 229 -1.40 6.46 20.11
C ASP A 229 -0.80 5.21 19.41
N LYS A 230 -0.25 5.36 18.21
CA LYS A 230 0.40 4.24 17.49
C LYS A 230 1.68 3.80 18.18
N LYS A 231 2.50 4.75 18.66
CA LYS A 231 3.73 4.43 19.42
C LYS A 231 3.43 3.76 20.76
N SER A 232 2.44 4.24 21.51
CA SER A 232 2.07 3.65 22.79
C SER A 232 1.48 2.23 22.67
N LYS A 233 0.89 1.87 21.53
CA LYS A 233 0.30 0.55 21.28
C LYS A 233 1.24 -0.44 20.57
N GLN A 234 2.32 0.03 19.95
CA GLN A 234 3.35 -0.85 19.38
C GLN A 234 4.36 -1.35 20.43
N GLU A 235 4.40 -0.76 21.63
CA GLU A 235 5.33 -1.11 22.72
C GLU A 235 4.79 -2.11 23.76
N ILE A 236 3.62 -2.72 23.58
CA ILE A 236 3.13 -3.76 24.52
C ILE A 236 2.89 -5.09 23.78
N PRO A 237 3.92 -5.93 23.61
CA PRO A 237 3.71 -7.36 23.43
C PRO A 237 3.31 -7.97 24.78
N ASN A 238 2.10 -8.55 24.85
CA ASN A 238 1.64 -9.48 25.89
C ASN A 238 2.16 -9.23 27.33
N LEU A 239 1.46 -8.38 28.09
CA LEU A 239 1.37 -8.56 29.53
C LEU A 239 -0.11 -8.60 29.92
N GLY A 240 -0.45 -9.66 30.66
CA GLY A 240 -1.81 -10.09 30.95
C GLY A 240 -2.73 -9.01 31.54
N SER A 241 -4.02 -9.34 31.50
CA SER A 241 -5.21 -8.55 31.82
C SER A 241 -5.31 -7.93 33.22
N GLY A 242 -4.21 -7.79 33.97
CA GLY A 242 -4.19 -7.18 35.30
C GLY A 242 -3.72 -5.71 35.36
N ILE A 243 -2.95 -5.23 34.36
CA ILE A 243 -2.25 -3.93 34.48
C ILE A 243 -3.08 -2.76 33.90
N CYS A 244 -4.06 -3.05 33.05
CA CYS A 244 -4.89 -2.02 32.39
C CYS A 244 -5.69 -1.15 33.39
N ASN A 245 -6.02 -1.69 34.56
CA ASN A 245 -6.75 -0.94 35.59
C ASN A 245 -5.86 0.05 36.37
N ALA A 246 -4.55 -0.21 36.48
CA ALA A 246 -3.63 0.66 37.23
C ALA A 246 -3.27 1.95 36.47
N MET A 247 -3.20 1.90 35.13
CA MET A 247 -2.89 3.09 34.32
C MET A 247 -4.07 4.08 34.19
N ILE A 248 -5.31 3.61 34.38
CA ILE A 248 -6.50 4.47 34.38
C ILE A 248 -6.60 5.27 35.70
N GLU A 249 -6.19 4.68 36.83
CA GLU A 249 -6.22 5.38 38.13
C GLU A 249 -5.14 6.45 38.25
N VAL A 250 -3.93 6.22 37.73
CA VAL A 250 -2.84 7.22 37.80
C VAL A 250 -3.17 8.51 37.03
N ASN A 251 -3.94 8.42 35.94
CA ASN A 251 -4.36 9.59 35.17
C ASN A 251 -5.53 10.37 35.83
N LYS A 252 -6.36 9.72 36.66
CA LYS A 252 -7.36 10.43 37.47
C LYS A 252 -6.75 11.23 38.61
N VAL A 253 -5.62 10.78 39.18
CA VAL A 253 -4.93 11.49 40.27
C VAL A 253 -4.18 12.73 39.75
N LYS A 254 -3.61 12.68 38.53
CA LYS A 254 -2.91 13.83 37.94
C LYS A 254 -3.84 14.95 37.44
N GLY A 255 -5.12 14.66 37.18
CA GLY A 255 -6.13 15.66 36.78
C GLY A 255 -6.69 16.53 37.91
N LYS A 256 -6.47 16.19 39.18
CA LYS A 256 -7.02 16.93 40.34
C LYS A 256 -6.06 17.93 40.99
N LYS A 257 -4.83 18.09 40.49
CA LYS A 257 -3.81 19.00 41.07
C LYS A 257 -3.57 20.29 40.28
N LYS A 258 -4.44 20.66 39.33
CA LYS A 258 -4.30 21.91 38.56
C LYS A 258 -5.30 23.02 38.88
N ASP A 259 -6.21 22.81 39.83
CA ASP A 259 -7.07 23.87 40.35
C ASP A 259 -6.91 23.97 41.87
N LYS A 260 -5.92 24.75 42.30
CA LYS A 260 -5.87 25.53 43.54
C LYS A 260 -4.58 26.34 43.59
#